data_AF-A0A918JR71-F1
#
_entry.id   AF-A0A918JR71-F1
#
_cell.length_a   1.000
_cell.length_b   1.000
_cell.length_c   1.000
_cell.angle_alpha   90.00
_cell.angle_beta   90.00
_cell.angle_gamma   90.00
#
_symmetry.space_group_name_H-M   'P 1'
#
loop_
_entity.id
_entity.type
_entity.pdbx_description
1 polymer ?
#
loop_
_entity_poly.entity_id
_entity_poly.type
_entity_poly.pdbx_seq_one_letter_code
_entity_poly.pdbx_strand_id
1 'polypeptide(L)'
;MKLVGFLAVFIFTINYSSVAQEKVPNAVKQSFQEKYPGENDPDWHKDKNGYYESNFKKKGKHFRADFDASGNWIETERSMKKKNLSEAIKEKIKQNFKDYKIVEIEEVDHYLKGRFYDVEFKIDGKKQDVEFDESGKIIN
;
A
#
# COMPACT_ATOMS: atom_id res chain seq x y z
N MET A 1 -7.85 52.08 50.07
CA MET A 1 -8.32 50.76 50.56
C MET A 1 -8.75 49.92 49.36
N LYS A 2 -8.13 48.74 49.22
CA LYS A 2 -8.54 47.53 48.48
C LYS A 2 -8.69 47.61 46.94
N LEU A 3 -7.61 47.20 46.29
CA LEU A 3 -7.53 46.58 44.96
C LEU A 3 -8.61 45.49 44.79
N VAL A 4 -9.30 45.48 43.65
CA VAL A 4 -10.04 44.31 43.16
C VAL A 4 -9.44 43.93 41.81
N GLY A 5 -8.56 42.94 41.81
CA GLY A 5 -8.01 42.35 40.60
C GLY A 5 -8.91 41.21 40.13
N PHE A 6 -9.48 41.34 38.93
CA PHE A 6 -10.13 40.25 38.23
C PHE A 6 -9.07 39.47 37.43
N LEU A 7 -8.72 38.27 37.92
CA LEU A 7 -7.92 37.31 37.17
C LEU A 7 -8.87 36.49 36.30
N ALA A 8 -8.99 36.83 35.01
CA ALA A 8 -9.68 36.01 34.03
C ALA A 8 -8.78 34.83 33.64
N VAL A 9 -9.06 33.66 34.19
CA VAL A 9 -8.40 32.40 33.79
C VAL A 9 -9.08 31.89 32.53
N PHE A 10 -8.42 32.05 31.39
CA PHE A 10 -8.82 31.46 30.12
C PHE A 10 -8.40 29.97 30.12
N ILE A 11 -9.35 29.06 30.36
CA ILE A 11 -9.10 27.62 30.24
C ILE A 11 -9.21 27.26 28.76
N PHE A 12 -8.07 27.06 28.11
CA PHE A 12 -8.00 26.53 26.75
C PHE A 12 -8.13 25.01 26.82
N THR A 13 -9.33 24.47 26.62
CA THR A 13 -9.54 23.02 26.52
C THR A 13 -9.08 22.56 25.15
N ILE A 14 -7.89 21.95 25.11
CA ILE A 14 -7.40 21.23 23.93
C ILE A 14 -8.25 19.97 23.81
N ASN A 15 -9.19 19.95 22.87
CA ASN A 15 -9.90 18.75 22.48
C ASN A 15 -8.92 17.88 21.69
N TYR A 16 -8.26 16.93 22.37
CA TYR A 16 -7.59 15.82 21.69
C TYR A 16 -8.68 14.89 21.15
N SER A 17 -9.08 15.10 19.90
CA SER A 17 -9.79 14.06 19.16
C SER A 17 -8.81 12.91 18.98
N SER A 18 -8.91 11.88 19.84
CA SER A 18 -8.29 10.60 19.52
C SER A 18 -8.95 10.12 18.24
N VAL A 19 -8.25 10.27 17.11
CA VAL A 19 -8.62 9.59 15.87
C VAL A 19 -8.66 8.12 16.23
N ALA A 20 -9.87 7.58 16.39
CA ALA A 20 -10.05 6.17 16.64
C ALA A 20 -9.44 5.47 15.43
N GLN A 21 -8.33 4.76 15.64
CA GLN A 21 -7.75 3.94 14.59
C GLN A 21 -8.84 2.95 14.16
N GLU A 22 -9.25 3.05 12.91
CA GLU A 22 -10.37 2.25 12.42
C GLU A 22 -9.98 0.78 12.52
N LYS A 23 -10.75 0.03 13.29
CA LYS A 23 -10.44 -1.36 13.58
C LYS A 23 -10.70 -2.19 12.32
N VAL A 24 -9.69 -2.94 11.88
CA VAL A 24 -9.81 -3.89 10.77
C VAL A 24 -10.94 -4.91 11.06
N PRO A 25 -11.89 -5.11 10.13
CA PRO A 25 -13.00 -6.06 10.28
C PRO A 25 -12.51 -7.50 10.55
N ASN A 26 -13.30 -8.26 11.31
CA ASN A 26 -12.98 -9.67 11.59
C ASN A 26 -12.93 -10.51 10.31
N ALA A 27 -13.80 -10.23 9.33
CA ALA A 27 -13.80 -10.93 8.04
C ALA A 27 -12.46 -10.76 7.30
N VAL A 28 -11.95 -9.53 7.24
CA VAL A 28 -10.61 -9.23 6.68
C VAL A 28 -9.52 -10.00 7.41
N LYS A 29 -9.52 -9.98 8.74
CA LYS A 29 -8.51 -10.71 9.54
C LYS A 29 -8.55 -12.21 9.30
N GLN A 30 -9.75 -12.79 9.19
CA GLN A 30 -9.93 -14.20 8.90
C GLN A 30 -9.38 -14.55 7.51
N SER A 31 -9.81 -13.83 6.48
CA SER A 31 -9.35 -14.04 5.10
C SER A 31 -7.83 -13.88 4.96
N PHE A 32 -7.25 -12.90 5.67
CA PHE A 32 -5.81 -12.73 5.72
C PHE A 32 -5.10 -13.95 6.31
N GLN A 33 -5.57 -14.45 7.46
CA GLN A 33 -4.98 -15.63 8.11
C GLN A 33 -5.10 -16.90 7.26
N GLU A 34 -6.23 -17.08 6.59
CA GLU A 34 -6.44 -18.20 5.66
C GLU A 34 -5.46 -18.14 4.47
N LYS A 35 -5.21 -16.94 3.94
CA LYS A 35 -4.31 -16.74 2.80
C LYS A 35 -2.82 -16.78 3.17
N TYR A 36 -2.48 -16.29 4.37
CA TYR A 36 -1.11 -16.19 4.87
C TYR A 36 -0.95 -16.89 6.22
N PRO A 37 -1.11 -18.23 6.27
CA PRO A 37 -0.98 -18.96 7.51
C PRO A 37 0.39 -18.73 8.15
N GLY A 38 0.39 -18.36 9.42
CA GLY A 38 1.59 -18.10 10.23
C GLY A 38 2.05 -16.65 10.25
N GLU A 39 1.44 -15.75 9.48
CA GLU A 39 1.61 -14.30 9.67
C GLU A 39 0.54 -13.79 10.64
N ASN A 40 0.94 -13.30 11.81
CA ASN A 40 0.01 -12.98 12.91
C ASN A 40 -0.05 -11.49 13.25
N ASP A 41 0.87 -10.68 12.72
CA ASP A 41 0.99 -9.27 13.08
C ASP A 41 1.32 -8.39 11.86
N PRO A 42 0.47 -8.41 10.81
CA PRO A 42 0.61 -7.45 9.72
C PRO A 42 0.27 -6.04 10.19
N ASP A 43 0.97 -5.05 9.63
CA ASP A 43 0.62 -3.65 9.80
C ASP A 43 -0.51 -3.28 8.84
N TRP A 44 -1.60 -2.73 9.35
CA TRP A 44 -2.82 -2.50 8.58
C TRP A 44 -3.06 -1.01 8.33
N HIS A 45 -3.38 -0.69 7.08
CA HIS A 45 -3.78 0.64 6.65
C HIS A 45 -5.04 0.56 5.78
N LYS A 46 -5.71 1.69 5.59
CA LYS A 46 -6.67 1.82 4.49
C LYS A 46 -5.98 2.48 3.31
N ASP A 47 -6.10 1.87 2.14
CA ASP A 47 -5.59 2.44 0.90
C ASP A 47 -6.50 3.58 0.40
N LYS A 48 -6.12 4.21 -0.72
CA LYS A 48 -6.89 5.29 -1.36
C LYS A 48 -8.27 4.84 -1.89
N ASN A 49 -8.46 3.53 -2.12
CA ASN A 49 -9.70 2.94 -2.61
C ASN A 49 -10.62 2.50 -1.45
N GLY A 50 -10.14 2.58 -0.21
CA GLY A 50 -10.87 2.16 0.99
C GLY A 50 -10.73 0.67 1.31
N TYR A 51 -9.83 -0.04 0.63
CA TYR A 51 -9.44 -1.41 0.97
C TYR A 51 -8.54 -1.43 2.20
N TYR A 52 -8.60 -2.54 2.94
CA TYR A 52 -7.71 -2.82 4.05
C TYR A 52 -6.44 -3.46 3.49
N GLU A 53 -5.35 -2.71 3.50
CA GLU A 53 -4.02 -3.14 3.04
C GLU A 53 -3.23 -3.66 4.24
N SER A 54 -2.72 -4.88 4.14
CA SER A 54 -1.78 -5.46 5.11
C SER A 54 -0.36 -5.39 4.60
N ASN A 55 0.55 -4.83 5.40
CA ASN A 55 1.98 -4.75 5.14
C ASN A 55 2.72 -5.74 6.04
N PHE A 56 3.46 -6.69 5.44
CA PHE A 56 4.16 -7.73 6.19
C PHE A 56 5.38 -8.27 5.42
N LYS A 57 6.16 -9.16 6.07
CA LYS A 57 7.34 -9.77 5.45
C LYS A 57 7.28 -11.28 5.50
N LYS A 58 7.36 -11.91 4.32
CA LYS A 58 7.46 -13.36 4.20
C LYS A 58 8.78 -13.74 3.54
N LYS A 59 9.61 -14.54 4.24
CA LYS A 59 10.94 -14.98 3.78
C LYS A 59 11.84 -13.80 3.33
N GLY A 60 11.80 -12.69 4.07
CA GLY A 60 12.61 -11.50 3.81
C GLY A 60 12.16 -10.63 2.62
N LYS A 61 11.03 -10.96 1.97
CA LYS A 61 10.40 -10.10 0.97
C LYS A 61 9.23 -9.36 1.59
N HIS A 62 9.03 -8.11 1.17
CA HIS A 62 7.86 -7.31 1.55
C HIS A 62 6.65 -7.74 0.74
N PHE A 63 5.49 -7.76 1.40
CA PHE A 63 4.21 -8.10 0.83
C PHE A 63 3.20 -7.03 1.23
N ARG A 64 2.35 -6.66 0.28
CA ARG A 64 1.12 -5.92 0.52
C ARG A 64 -0.05 -6.78 0.09
N ALA A 65 -1.11 -6.84 0.88
CA ALA A 65 -2.30 -7.60 0.52
C ALA A 65 -3.57 -6.87 0.91
N ASP A 66 -4.42 -6.66 -0.08
CA ASP A 66 -5.62 -5.85 0.01
C ASP A 66 -6.87 -6.70 0.09
N PHE A 67 -7.77 -6.27 0.96
CA PHE A 67 -9.07 -6.88 1.16
C PHE A 67 -10.15 -5.80 1.24
N ASP A 68 -11.32 -6.07 0.67
CA ASP A 68 -12.48 -5.23 0.93
C ASP A 68 -13.00 -5.42 2.37
N ALA A 69 -13.95 -4.59 2.79
CA ALA A 69 -14.51 -4.66 4.15
C ALA A 69 -15.23 -5.99 4.47
N SER A 70 -15.65 -6.74 3.46
CA SER A 70 -16.28 -8.06 3.60
C SER A 70 -15.24 -9.19 3.69
N GLY A 71 -13.95 -8.86 3.58
CA GLY A 71 -12.86 -9.83 3.58
C GLY A 71 -12.61 -10.48 2.22
N ASN A 72 -13.20 -9.98 1.13
CA ASN A 72 -12.84 -10.48 -0.20
C ASN A 72 -11.44 -9.98 -0.55
N TRP A 73 -10.61 -10.91 -1.02
CA TRP A 73 -9.26 -10.61 -1.47
C TRP A 73 -9.28 -9.83 -2.78
N ILE A 74 -8.55 -8.71 -2.83
CA ILE A 74 -8.38 -7.85 -4.01
C ILE A 74 -7.08 -8.21 -4.71
N GLU A 75 -5.94 -8.04 -4.02
CA GLU A 75 -4.63 -8.31 -4.62
C GLU A 75 -3.54 -8.66 -3.61
N THR A 76 -2.41 -9.13 -4.12
CA THR A 76 -1.18 -9.33 -3.37
C THR A 76 -0.02 -8.81 -4.19
N GLU A 77 0.65 -7.80 -3.67
CA GLU A 77 1.86 -7.24 -4.25
C GLU A 77 3.07 -7.77 -3.50
N ARG A 78 4.12 -8.09 -4.25
CA ARG A 78 5.35 -8.67 -3.70
C ARG A 78 6.54 -7.93 -4.28
N SER A 79 7.32 -7.28 -3.41
CA SER A 79 8.49 -6.55 -3.89
C SER A 79 9.45 -7.47 -4.64
N MET A 80 9.88 -7.00 -5.80
CA MET A 80 10.70 -7.70 -6.76
C MET A 80 11.93 -6.85 -7.11
N LYS A 81 13.02 -7.51 -7.50
CA LYS A 81 14.22 -6.84 -8.02
C LYS A 81 14.13 -6.79 -9.53
N LYS A 82 14.58 -5.69 -10.16
CA LYS A 82 14.61 -5.54 -11.65
C LYS A 82 15.22 -6.73 -12.38
N LYS A 83 16.26 -7.35 -11.80
CA LYS A 83 16.92 -8.53 -12.37
C LYS A 83 16.01 -9.75 -12.53
N ASN A 84 14.92 -9.82 -11.77
CA ASN A 84 13.96 -10.91 -11.77
C ASN A 84 12.79 -10.68 -12.76
N LEU A 85 12.69 -9.50 -13.40
CA LEU A 85 11.72 -9.27 -14.46
C LEU A 85 12.06 -10.11 -15.70
N SER A 86 11.06 -10.35 -16.55
CA SER A 86 11.28 -10.94 -17.88
C SER A 86 12.12 -10.01 -18.76
N GLU A 87 12.80 -10.56 -19.76
CA GLU A 87 13.55 -9.74 -20.73
C GLU A 87 12.62 -8.80 -21.50
N ALA A 88 11.41 -9.25 -21.85
CA ALA A 88 10.43 -8.43 -22.55
C ALA A 88 10.06 -7.15 -21.76
N ILE A 89 9.82 -7.27 -20.45
CA ILE A 89 9.56 -6.10 -19.60
C ILE A 89 10.81 -5.23 -19.49
N LYS A 90 11.99 -5.83 -19.26
CA LYS A 90 13.27 -5.09 -19.18
C LYS A 90 13.54 -4.27 -20.44
N GLU A 91 13.25 -4.83 -21.62
CA GLU A 91 13.37 -4.14 -22.90
C GLU A 91 12.38 -2.98 -23.02
N LYS A 92 11.12 -3.18 -22.62
CA LYS A 92 10.11 -2.11 -22.62
C LYS A 92 10.48 -0.96 -21.69
N ILE A 93 10.96 -1.27 -20.49
CA ILE A 93 11.52 -0.27 -19.56
C ILE A 93 12.67 0.49 -20.21
N LYS A 94 13.60 -0.20 -20.87
CA LYS A 94 14.74 0.43 -21.54
C LYS A 94 14.33 1.31 -22.72
N GLN A 95 13.30 0.93 -23.47
CA GLN A 95 12.83 1.67 -24.64
C GLN A 95 12.07 2.93 -24.23
N ASN A 96 11.15 2.82 -23.27
CA ASN A 96 10.16 3.85 -23.01
C ASN A 96 10.43 4.65 -21.73
N PHE A 97 11.21 4.10 -20.79
CA PHE A 97 11.36 4.65 -19.44
C PHE A 97 12.82 4.75 -18.96
N LYS A 98 13.80 4.67 -19.87
CA LYS A 98 15.24 4.66 -19.52
C LYS A 98 15.72 5.89 -18.73
N ASP A 99 15.07 7.03 -18.92
CA ASP A 99 15.47 8.30 -18.32
C ASP A 99 14.79 8.53 -16.96
N TYR A 100 13.88 7.64 -16.55
CA TYR A 100 13.16 7.72 -15.29
C TYR A 100 13.74 6.78 -14.24
N LYS A 101 13.74 7.25 -12.99
CA LYS A 101 14.16 6.45 -11.84
C LYS A 101 13.03 5.48 -11.47
N ILE A 102 13.35 4.19 -11.38
CA ILE A 102 12.48 3.19 -10.77
C ILE A 102 12.54 3.37 -9.25
N VAL A 103 11.37 3.48 -8.62
CA VAL A 103 11.19 3.60 -7.18
C VAL A 103 10.90 2.22 -6.57
N GLU A 104 9.97 1.48 -7.17
CA GLU A 104 9.54 0.16 -6.72
C GLU A 104 9.23 -0.75 -7.92
N ILE A 105 9.30 -2.06 -7.70
CA ILE A 105 8.87 -3.09 -8.65
C ILE A 105 8.16 -4.16 -7.85
N GLU A 106 6.95 -4.51 -8.25
CA GLU A 106 6.15 -5.54 -7.60
C GLU A 106 5.63 -6.55 -8.62
N GLU A 107 5.58 -7.82 -8.19
CA GLU A 107 4.75 -8.82 -8.87
C GLU A 107 3.41 -8.86 -8.15
N VAL A 108 2.34 -8.66 -8.91
CA VAL A 108 0.98 -8.52 -8.40
C VAL A 108 0.15 -9.70 -8.86
N ASP A 109 -0.51 -10.40 -7.93
CA ASP A 109 -1.65 -11.25 -8.25
C ASP A 109 -2.93 -10.47 -7.89
N HIS A 110 -3.86 -10.30 -8.82
CA HIS A 110 -5.10 -9.54 -8.61
C HIS A 110 -6.33 -10.36 -9.03
N TYR A 111 -7.44 -10.22 -8.30
CA TYR A 111 -8.64 -11.05 -8.46
C TYR A 111 -9.26 -11.02 -9.88
N LEU A 112 -9.27 -9.87 -10.55
CA LEU A 112 -9.74 -9.74 -11.96
C LEU A 112 -8.63 -9.82 -13.01
N LYS A 113 -7.54 -9.07 -12.84
CA LYS A 113 -6.48 -8.93 -13.86
C LYS A 113 -5.59 -10.16 -13.99
N GLY A 114 -5.61 -11.07 -13.02
CA GLY A 114 -4.62 -12.15 -12.93
C GLY A 114 -3.27 -11.61 -12.46
N ARG A 115 -2.19 -12.23 -12.95
CA ARG A 115 -0.83 -11.82 -12.60
C ARG A 115 -0.30 -10.73 -13.54
N PHE A 116 0.32 -9.71 -12.98
CA PHE A 116 1.04 -8.67 -13.71
C PHE A 116 2.22 -8.14 -12.87
N TYR A 117 2.95 -7.17 -13.43
CA TYR A 117 4.09 -6.52 -12.79
C TYR A 117 3.86 -5.02 -12.75
N ASP A 118 3.88 -4.44 -11.55
CA ASP A 118 3.85 -3.00 -11.38
C ASP A 118 5.27 -2.45 -11.24
N VAL A 119 5.54 -1.34 -11.92
CA VAL A 119 6.79 -0.60 -11.83
C VAL A 119 6.47 0.86 -11.56
N GLU A 120 6.72 1.29 -10.32
CA GLU A 120 6.58 2.69 -9.94
C GLU A 120 7.82 3.48 -10.42
N PHE A 121 7.60 4.45 -11.30
CA PHE A 121 8.61 5.38 -11.79
C PHE A 121 8.48 6.75 -11.13
N LYS A 122 9.60 7.48 -11.03
CA LYS A 122 9.60 8.91 -10.74
C LYS A 122 9.63 9.71 -12.04
N ILE A 123 8.46 10.20 -12.48
CA ILE A 123 8.24 10.97 -13.70
C ILE A 123 7.83 12.40 -13.30
N ASP A 124 8.56 13.40 -13.78
CA ASP A 124 8.33 14.82 -13.47
C ASP A 124 8.19 15.12 -11.97
N GLY A 125 8.99 14.41 -11.16
CA GLY A 125 8.99 14.54 -9.70
C GLY A 125 7.89 13.78 -8.96
N LYS A 126 6.93 13.18 -9.67
CA LYS A 126 5.81 12.40 -9.13
C LYS A 126 6.04 10.90 -9.30
N LYS A 127 5.47 10.11 -8.41
CA LYS A 127 5.39 8.65 -8.52
C LYS A 127 4.27 8.27 -9.49
N GLN A 128 4.53 7.36 -10.41
CA GLN A 128 3.58 6.87 -11.40
C GLN A 128 3.81 5.37 -11.64
N ASP A 129 2.74 4.61 -11.52
CA ASP A 129 2.71 3.16 -11.70
C ASP A 129 2.49 2.81 -13.17
N VAL A 130 3.26 1.85 -13.67
CA VAL A 130 3.10 1.30 -15.02
C VAL A 130 2.99 -0.21 -14.89
N GLU A 131 1.82 -0.72 -15.27
CA GLU A 131 1.52 -2.15 -15.17
C GLU A 131 1.89 -2.87 -16.46
N PHE A 132 2.64 -3.96 -16.34
CA PHE A 132 3.03 -4.82 -17.46
C PHE A 132 2.47 -6.23 -17.28
N ASP A 133 1.92 -6.81 -18.34
CA ASP A 133 1.67 -8.25 -18.38
C ASP A 133 2.98 -9.05 -18.57
N GLU A 134 2.90 -10.39 -18.54
CA GLU A 134 4.06 -11.28 -18.69
C GLU A 134 4.83 -11.07 -20.02
N SER A 135 4.14 -10.60 -21.06
CA SER A 135 4.72 -10.31 -22.39
C SER A 135 5.37 -8.93 -22.48
N GLY A 136 5.26 -8.11 -21.43
CA GLY A 136 5.74 -6.72 -21.41
C GLY A 136 4.79 -5.73 -22.06
N LYS A 137 3.54 -6.12 -22.36
CA LYS A 137 2.52 -5.17 -22.81
C LYS A 137 2.05 -4.34 -21.61
N ILE A 138 1.91 -3.04 -21.81
CA ILE A 138 1.34 -2.13 -20.79
C ILE A 138 -0.18 -2.34 -20.73
N ILE A 139 -0.74 -2.44 -19.53
CA ILE A 139 -2.16 -2.79 -19.30
C ILE A 139 -2.96 -1.75 -18.51
N ASN A 140 -2.36 -0.62 -18.13
CA ASN A 140 -3.04 0.51 -17.49
C ASN A 140 -3.12 1.77 -18.37
#